data_AF-A0AAE0UDK7-F1
#
_entry.id   AF-A0AAE0UDK7-F1
#
_cell.length_a   1.000
_cell.length_b   1.000
_cell.length_c   1.000
_cell.angle_alpha   90.00
_cell.angle_beta   90.00
_cell.angle_gamma   90.00
#
_symmetry.space_group_name_H-M   'P 1'
#
loop_
_entity.id
_entity.type
_entity.pdbx_description
1 polymer ?
#
loop_
_entity_poly.entity_id
_entity_poly.type
_entity_poly.pdbx_seq_one_letter_code
_entity_poly.pdbx_strand_id
1 'polypeptide(L)'
;MVILRHLLAGLAATGAVLASPLSHVARDADIATRFVSELTQNITAVHQEQQETQKRGLVCSQSSSLTVDLGYAKYQGQQNAATGVNVWKGVRFATAGRWQPPRLPPLNPNAPVIQATEQSVGCPGVYPSVGGLPPIPGDEDCLFLNVYAPAKAQNLPVLVWIHGGGYGLGNSIQDMTEIINANNKGFIVVSIQYRIGAFGFLSSQEVKNKGVVNAGLLDQAFALAWVKLFICKFGGNPLAVTISGESAGAGSVMYHNLAVNGALGPLLFDKSIANSPYLPVQYNYKDAYPTSRYYAFSQAAGCPSSGNVFACLQSKDSATLQQANADVTNQEPYGFWAFYPVTDHAYIMSLASQQLAAKQVNGQKLLVGFNANEGPLFVENNIDTEAQLVDWLKLEFPNLSAAQINSILAANPNSNPTDRTGVRFETNGLSGANAVNVSGSANGQQQRGYNIYAEAAFVCPAYWFASAFTGSKKAYTYQYSVPFAWHGTDIPGYFGPQTENQSNDFVLAFRRIWGNFITTGNPSITSLIANGQSTGNMSAHPVANWPVWNEASPRLVNLNETGGVQYEEPMQWGVGVTQSKGPGLKNAIAVVDAMAWEGGRGQRCAFYKQLAPSIPA
;
A
#
# COMPACT_ATOMS: atom_id res chain seq x y z
N MET A 1 -9.99 9.55 -30.88
CA MET A 1 -10.47 8.17 -31.13
C MET A 1 -9.80 7.51 -32.36
N VAL A 2 -9.55 8.25 -33.46
CA VAL A 2 -8.77 7.76 -34.63
C VAL A 2 -7.26 7.61 -34.33
N ILE A 3 -6.73 8.40 -33.37
CA ILE A 3 -5.30 8.41 -33.00
C ILE A 3 -4.94 7.30 -32.00
N LEU A 4 -5.78 7.01 -31.01
CA LEU A 4 -5.63 5.80 -30.17
C LEU A 4 -5.78 4.51 -30.99
N ARG A 5 -6.55 4.56 -32.10
CA ARG A 5 -6.56 3.50 -33.11
C ARG A 5 -5.25 3.43 -33.88
N HIS A 6 -4.47 4.50 -34.04
CA HIS A 6 -3.14 4.48 -34.67
C HIS A 6 -2.03 4.12 -33.68
N LEU A 7 -2.17 4.37 -32.38
CA LEU A 7 -1.27 3.77 -31.38
C LEU A 7 -1.59 2.32 -31.15
N LEU A 8 -2.87 1.94 -31.00
CA LEU A 8 -3.26 0.53 -30.92
C LEU A 8 -3.02 -0.19 -32.24
N ALA A 9 -3.19 0.45 -33.41
CA ALA A 9 -2.77 -0.12 -34.70
C ALA A 9 -1.28 0.00 -34.96
N GLY A 10 -0.53 0.91 -34.33
CA GLY A 10 0.93 0.91 -34.35
C GLY A 10 1.49 -0.24 -33.49
N LEU A 11 0.84 -0.48 -32.35
CA LEU A 11 1.02 -1.61 -31.44
C LEU A 11 0.46 -2.93 -32.02
N ALA A 12 -0.44 -2.90 -33.00
CA ALA A 12 -1.08 -4.10 -33.59
C ALA A 12 -0.68 -4.42 -35.04
N ALA A 13 -0.36 -3.43 -35.86
CA ALA A 13 0.00 -3.63 -37.28
C ALA A 13 1.44 -4.08 -37.46
N THR A 14 2.23 -4.11 -36.38
CA THR A 14 3.48 -4.84 -36.31
C THR A 14 3.31 -5.95 -35.28
N GLY A 15 2.99 -7.17 -35.73
CA GLY A 15 3.24 -8.40 -34.95
C GLY A 15 4.73 -8.65 -34.70
N ALA A 16 5.51 -7.59 -34.51
CA ALA A 16 6.97 -7.54 -34.51
C ALA A 16 7.56 -6.67 -33.38
N VAL A 17 6.78 -6.04 -32.49
CA VAL A 17 7.35 -5.38 -31.29
C VAL A 17 7.26 -6.27 -30.05
N LEU A 18 7.59 -7.56 -30.25
CA LEU A 18 8.44 -8.33 -29.33
C LEU A 18 9.90 -8.35 -29.81
N ALA A 19 10.25 -7.61 -30.87
CA ALA A 19 11.60 -7.56 -31.43
C ALA A 19 11.84 -6.24 -32.21
N SER A 20 11.98 -5.12 -31.52
CA SER A 20 12.86 -4.05 -32.02
C SER A 20 14.31 -4.49 -31.81
N PRO A 21 15.26 -4.25 -32.75
CA PRO A 21 16.66 -4.51 -32.49
C PRO A 21 17.14 -3.50 -31.45
N LEU A 22 17.09 -3.90 -30.19
CA LEU A 22 17.70 -3.15 -29.10
C LEU A 22 19.18 -2.91 -29.42
N SER A 23 19.70 -1.78 -28.94
CA SER A 23 21.15 -1.58 -28.80
C SER A 23 21.77 -2.81 -28.12
N HIS A 24 23.01 -3.14 -28.46
CA HIS A 24 23.69 -4.36 -27.99
C HIS A 24 23.63 -4.59 -26.46
N VAL A 25 23.34 -3.56 -25.67
CA VAL A 25 23.21 -3.61 -24.20
C VAL A 25 22.01 -4.43 -23.69
N ALA A 26 20.91 -4.57 -24.43
CA ALA A 26 19.68 -5.17 -23.87
C ALA A 26 19.47 -6.67 -24.15
N ARG A 27 20.30 -7.31 -24.98
CA ARG A 27 20.19 -8.76 -25.22
C ARG A 27 20.64 -9.60 -24.03
N ASP A 28 21.57 -9.08 -23.22
CA ASP A 28 22.14 -9.76 -22.05
C ASP A 28 21.44 -9.42 -20.73
N ALA A 29 20.45 -8.52 -20.75
CA ALA A 29 19.68 -8.15 -19.57
C ALA A 29 18.71 -9.26 -19.12
N ASP A 30 18.52 -9.42 -17.81
CA ASP A 30 17.54 -10.35 -17.26
C ASP A 30 16.09 -9.97 -17.62
N ILE A 31 15.15 -10.90 -17.40
CA ILE A 31 13.74 -10.75 -17.79
C ILE A 31 13.08 -9.54 -17.14
N ALA A 32 13.35 -9.28 -15.85
CA ALA A 32 12.77 -8.14 -15.14
C ALA A 32 13.35 -6.82 -15.68
N THR A 33 14.65 -6.75 -15.90
CA THR A 33 15.33 -5.55 -16.44
C THR A 33 14.79 -5.20 -17.84
N ARG A 34 14.58 -6.19 -18.71
CA ARG A 34 13.95 -5.98 -20.02
C ARG A 34 12.51 -5.48 -19.88
N PHE A 35 11.71 -6.14 -19.04
CA PHE A 35 10.32 -5.73 -18.80
C PHE A 35 10.21 -4.27 -18.32
N VAL A 36 11.03 -3.87 -17.34
CA VAL A 36 11.02 -2.50 -16.79
C VAL A 36 11.46 -1.48 -17.83
N SER A 37 12.46 -1.81 -18.65
CA SER A 37 12.91 -0.97 -19.76
C SER A 37 11.79 -0.78 -20.80
N GLU A 38 11.16 -1.87 -21.25
CA GLU A 38 10.04 -1.84 -22.20
C GLU A 38 8.84 -1.06 -21.65
N LEU A 39 8.46 -1.29 -20.39
CA LEU A 39 7.42 -0.55 -19.69
C LEU A 39 7.71 0.95 -19.70
N THR A 40 8.94 1.33 -19.36
CA THR A 40 9.38 2.73 -19.29
C THR A 40 9.35 3.40 -20.66
N GLN A 41 9.84 2.73 -21.70
CA GLN A 41 9.81 3.24 -23.08
C GLN A 41 8.37 3.44 -23.56
N ASN A 42 7.53 2.42 -23.40
CA ASN A 42 6.13 2.46 -23.84
C ASN A 42 5.35 3.57 -23.12
N ILE A 43 5.50 3.67 -21.80
CA ILE A 43 4.77 4.69 -21.04
C ILE A 43 5.27 6.11 -21.32
N THR A 44 6.56 6.27 -21.64
CA THR A 44 7.11 7.57 -22.05
C THR A 44 6.44 8.06 -23.33
N ALA A 45 6.30 7.19 -24.34
CA ALA A 45 5.62 7.53 -25.59
C ALA A 45 4.14 7.89 -25.35
N VAL A 46 3.43 7.09 -24.54
CA VAL A 46 2.03 7.36 -24.16
C VAL A 46 1.90 8.70 -23.43
N HIS A 47 2.80 8.99 -22.49
CA HIS A 47 2.78 10.24 -21.74
C HIS A 47 2.94 11.46 -22.64
N GLN A 48 3.87 11.41 -23.60
CA GLN A 48 4.09 12.49 -24.57
C GLN A 48 2.85 12.72 -25.43
N GLU A 49 2.22 11.65 -25.94
CA GLU A 49 0.99 11.76 -26.73
C GLU A 49 -0.17 12.35 -25.92
N GLN A 50 -0.29 11.98 -24.64
CA GLN A 50 -1.33 12.50 -23.75
C GLN A 50 -1.16 14.00 -23.52
N GLN A 51 0.07 14.47 -23.31
CA GLN A 51 0.35 15.90 -23.20
C GLN A 51 -0.03 16.64 -24.49
N GLU A 52 0.31 16.10 -25.66
CA GLU A 52 -0.07 16.70 -26.94
C GLU A 52 -1.59 16.69 -27.18
N THR A 53 -2.27 15.61 -26.80
CA THR A 53 -3.72 15.49 -26.88
C THR A 53 -4.41 16.51 -25.98
N GLN A 54 -3.90 16.71 -24.75
CA GLN A 54 -4.40 17.72 -23.82
C GLN A 54 -4.17 19.14 -24.36
N LYS A 55 -3.01 19.43 -24.97
CA LYS A 55 -2.75 20.73 -25.63
C LYS A 55 -3.72 21.02 -26.78
N ARG A 56 -4.21 19.98 -27.46
CA ARG A 56 -5.23 20.09 -28.53
C ARG A 56 -6.67 20.23 -27.99
N GLY A 57 -6.87 20.26 -26.67
CA GLY A 57 -8.19 20.41 -26.05
C GLY A 57 -9.07 19.15 -26.10
N LEU A 58 -8.52 17.99 -26.47
CA LEU A 58 -9.23 16.71 -26.43
C LEU A 58 -9.32 16.23 -24.98
N VAL A 59 -10.54 16.08 -24.49
CA VAL A 59 -10.82 15.69 -23.10
C VAL A 59 -11.32 14.25 -23.02
N CYS A 60 -10.86 13.54 -22.00
CA CYS A 60 -11.35 12.21 -21.68
C CYS A 60 -12.81 12.26 -21.23
N SER A 61 -13.64 11.35 -21.73
CA SER A 61 -15.07 11.32 -21.43
C SER A 61 -15.59 9.90 -21.37
N GLN A 62 -16.43 9.62 -20.38
CA GLN A 62 -17.16 8.36 -20.27
C GLN A 62 -18.27 8.27 -21.34
N SER A 63 -18.41 7.10 -21.98
CA SER A 63 -19.54 6.82 -22.88
C SER A 63 -20.87 6.75 -22.11
N SER A 64 -21.96 7.27 -22.68
CA SER A 64 -23.31 7.10 -22.11
C SER A 64 -23.80 5.66 -22.10
N SER A 65 -23.27 4.78 -22.97
CA SER A 65 -23.64 3.36 -22.98
C SER A 65 -22.99 2.56 -21.85
N LEU A 66 -21.98 3.12 -21.17
CA LEU A 66 -21.12 2.44 -20.20
C LEU A 66 -20.38 1.20 -20.76
N THR A 67 -20.44 0.99 -22.07
CA THR A 67 -19.61 0.00 -22.77
C THR A 67 -18.24 0.60 -23.04
N VAL A 68 -17.19 -0.06 -22.54
CA VAL A 68 -15.79 0.34 -22.77
C VAL A 68 -15.11 -0.70 -23.64
N ASP A 69 -14.62 -0.27 -24.80
CA ASP A 69 -13.80 -1.09 -25.71
C ASP A 69 -12.31 -0.82 -25.46
N LEU A 70 -11.60 -1.83 -24.95
CA LEU A 70 -10.17 -1.79 -24.67
C LEU A 70 -9.31 -2.35 -25.83
N GLY A 71 -9.93 -2.74 -26.94
CA GLY A 71 -9.28 -3.35 -28.11
C GLY A 71 -9.06 -4.86 -27.97
N TYR A 72 -8.78 -5.36 -26.76
CA TYR A 72 -8.71 -6.80 -26.47
C TYR A 72 -10.00 -7.37 -25.87
N ALA A 73 -10.83 -6.52 -25.28
CA ALA A 73 -12.12 -6.90 -24.70
C ALA A 73 -13.06 -5.68 -24.64
N LYS A 74 -14.36 -5.96 -24.61
CA LYS A 74 -15.42 -4.96 -24.41
C LYS A 74 -16.11 -5.25 -23.09
N TYR A 75 -16.25 -4.23 -22.23
CA TYR A 75 -16.84 -4.36 -20.91
C TYR A 75 -18.08 -3.49 -20.77
N GLN A 76 -19.20 -4.08 -20.37
CA GLN A 76 -20.40 -3.35 -19.99
C GLN A 76 -20.37 -3.08 -18.50
N GLY A 77 -20.31 -1.80 -18.11
CA GLY A 77 -20.48 -1.40 -16.71
C GLY A 77 -21.94 -1.24 -16.33
N GLN A 78 -22.16 -0.99 -15.03
CA GLN A 78 -23.47 -0.73 -14.47
C GLN A 78 -23.51 0.65 -13.80
N GLN A 79 -24.63 1.34 -13.96
CA GLN A 79 -24.93 2.53 -13.19
C GLN A 79 -25.62 2.15 -11.88
N ASN A 80 -25.15 2.69 -10.76
CA ASN A 80 -25.92 2.72 -9.53
C ASN A 80 -26.66 4.07 -9.45
N ALA A 81 -27.97 4.06 -9.69
CA ALA A 81 -28.78 5.29 -9.69
C ALA A 81 -28.90 5.94 -8.30
N ALA A 82 -28.89 5.13 -7.23
CA ALA A 82 -29.01 5.62 -5.85
C ALA A 82 -27.77 6.43 -5.43
N THR A 83 -26.58 5.99 -5.86
CA THR A 83 -25.31 6.66 -5.52
C THR A 83 -24.84 7.60 -6.62
N GLY A 84 -25.34 7.40 -7.85
CA GLY A 84 -24.89 8.08 -9.07
C GLY A 84 -23.41 7.83 -9.39
N VAL A 85 -22.92 6.64 -9.04
CA VAL A 85 -21.58 6.13 -9.38
C VAL A 85 -21.76 4.95 -10.34
N ASN A 86 -21.02 4.98 -11.43
CA ASN A 86 -20.94 3.90 -12.40
C ASN A 86 -19.76 2.99 -12.02
N VAL A 87 -19.95 1.69 -12.18
CA VAL A 87 -18.98 0.68 -11.76
C VAL A 87 -18.71 -0.29 -12.90
N TRP A 88 -17.43 -0.66 -13.05
CA TRP A 88 -16.97 -1.78 -13.84
C TRP A 88 -16.13 -2.67 -12.93
N LYS A 89 -16.67 -3.80 -12.52
CA LYS A 89 -15.97 -4.78 -11.69
C LYS A 89 -15.38 -5.91 -12.55
N GLY A 90 -14.20 -6.40 -12.19
CA GLY A 90 -13.58 -7.52 -12.89
C GLY A 90 -13.07 -7.22 -14.30
N VAL A 91 -12.54 -6.01 -14.54
CA VAL A 91 -11.90 -5.66 -15.81
C VAL A 91 -10.51 -6.28 -15.84
N ARG A 92 -10.24 -7.18 -16.78
CA ARG A 92 -8.91 -7.80 -16.93
C ARG A 92 -7.93 -6.75 -17.42
N PHE A 93 -6.86 -6.51 -16.67
CA PHE A 93 -5.81 -5.58 -17.10
C PHE A 93 -4.58 -6.30 -17.65
N ALA A 94 -4.37 -7.57 -17.28
CA ALA A 94 -3.24 -8.37 -17.75
C ALA A 94 -3.54 -9.88 -17.79
N THR A 95 -2.64 -10.62 -18.43
CA THR A 95 -2.42 -12.05 -18.23
C THR A 95 -0.95 -12.28 -17.87
N ALA A 96 -0.66 -13.36 -17.14
CA ALA A 96 0.70 -13.72 -16.78
C ALA A 96 0.85 -15.23 -16.64
N GLY A 97 2.00 -15.77 -17.03
CA GLY A 97 2.42 -17.09 -16.59
C GLY A 97 2.97 -17.06 -15.17
N ARG A 98 3.11 -18.23 -14.53
CA ARG A 98 3.72 -18.36 -13.20
C ARG A 98 5.12 -17.72 -13.16
N TRP A 99 5.29 -16.77 -12.23
CA TRP A 99 6.50 -15.96 -12.06
C TRP A 99 7.01 -15.29 -13.34
N GLN A 100 6.14 -15.03 -14.31
CA GLN A 100 6.44 -14.23 -15.49
C GLN A 100 5.90 -12.81 -15.35
N PRO A 101 6.50 -11.83 -16.05
CA PRO A 101 5.94 -10.48 -16.11
C PRO A 101 4.51 -10.47 -16.66
N PRO A 102 3.64 -9.55 -16.19
CA PRO A 102 2.32 -9.34 -16.77
C PRO A 102 2.41 -8.84 -18.21
N ARG A 103 1.41 -9.18 -19.03
CA ARG A 103 1.28 -8.74 -20.42
C ARG A 103 -0.15 -8.36 -20.73
N LEU A 104 -0.34 -7.51 -21.74
CA LEU A 104 -1.68 -7.19 -22.24
C LEU A 104 -2.31 -8.44 -22.86
N PRO A 105 -3.61 -8.68 -22.67
CA PRO A 105 -4.33 -9.71 -23.41
C PRO A 105 -4.23 -9.46 -24.93
N PRO A 106 -4.23 -10.51 -25.77
CA PRO A 106 -4.23 -10.35 -27.22
C PRO A 106 -5.42 -9.52 -27.71
N LEU A 107 -5.19 -8.66 -28.72
CA LEU A 107 -6.26 -7.87 -29.31
C LEU A 107 -7.33 -8.76 -29.93
N ASN A 108 -8.59 -8.36 -29.75
CA ASN A 108 -9.73 -9.08 -30.26
C ASN A 108 -10.83 -8.07 -30.66
N PRO A 109 -10.81 -7.56 -31.90
CA PRO A 109 -11.81 -6.61 -32.39
C PRO A 109 -13.24 -7.13 -32.32
N ASN A 110 -13.39 -8.47 -32.39
CA ASN A 110 -14.65 -9.20 -32.38
C ASN A 110 -15.01 -9.74 -30.99
N ALA A 111 -14.33 -9.28 -29.93
CA ALA A 111 -14.63 -9.72 -28.57
C ALA A 111 -16.11 -9.46 -28.24
N PRO A 112 -16.82 -10.45 -27.65
CA PRO A 112 -18.14 -10.21 -27.10
C PRO A 112 -18.08 -9.22 -25.94
N VAL A 113 -19.22 -8.61 -25.63
CA VAL A 113 -19.34 -7.71 -24.47
C VAL A 113 -19.42 -8.54 -23.19
N ILE A 114 -18.49 -8.33 -22.28
CA ILE A 114 -18.42 -8.96 -20.96
C ILE A 114 -19.14 -8.06 -19.95
N GLN A 115 -20.00 -8.63 -19.12
CA GLN A 115 -20.63 -7.89 -18.02
C GLN A 115 -19.62 -7.66 -16.90
N ALA A 116 -19.29 -6.40 -16.64
CA ALA A 116 -18.36 -5.98 -15.59
C ALA A 116 -19.15 -5.52 -14.35
N THR A 117 -20.05 -6.36 -13.86
CA THR A 117 -21.00 -6.03 -12.76
C THR A 117 -20.67 -6.73 -11.46
N GLU A 118 -19.87 -7.79 -11.52
CA GLU A 118 -19.52 -8.65 -10.40
C GLU A 118 -18.02 -8.63 -10.13
N GLN A 119 -17.67 -8.85 -8.86
CA GLN A 119 -16.29 -8.92 -8.43
C GLN A 119 -15.61 -10.16 -9.03
N SER A 120 -14.39 -10.00 -9.56
CA SER A 120 -13.60 -11.15 -10.00
C SER A 120 -12.96 -11.88 -8.81
N VAL A 121 -12.59 -13.13 -9.05
CA VAL A 121 -11.86 -13.99 -8.10
C VAL A 121 -10.56 -13.32 -7.63
N GLY A 122 -10.23 -13.54 -6.36
CA GLY A 122 -8.98 -13.08 -5.76
C GLY A 122 -7.79 -13.94 -6.22
N CYS A 123 -6.58 -13.39 -6.07
CA CYS A 123 -5.36 -14.19 -6.24
C CYS A 123 -5.23 -15.17 -5.06
N PRO A 124 -4.60 -16.34 -5.26
CA PRO A 124 -4.40 -17.28 -4.17
C PRO A 124 -3.49 -16.68 -3.10
N GLY A 125 -3.93 -16.74 -1.85
CA GLY A 125 -3.28 -16.08 -0.73
C GLY A 125 -2.96 -17.02 0.43
N VAL A 126 -2.48 -16.44 1.52
CA VAL A 126 -2.11 -17.11 2.76
C VAL A 126 -2.34 -16.16 3.93
N TYR A 127 -2.49 -16.68 5.15
CA TYR A 127 -2.47 -15.88 6.37
C TYR A 127 -1.04 -15.70 6.88
N PRO A 128 -0.73 -14.68 7.70
CA PRO A 128 0.55 -14.66 8.40
C PRO A 128 0.66 -15.90 9.31
N SER A 129 1.89 -16.26 9.70
CA SER A 129 2.11 -17.39 10.60
C SER A 129 1.50 -17.10 11.97
N VAL A 130 0.35 -17.71 12.25
CA VAL A 130 -0.31 -17.71 13.56
C VAL A 130 -0.76 -19.12 13.97
N GLY A 131 -0.23 -20.14 13.28
CA GLY A 131 -0.42 -21.57 13.54
C GLY A 131 -1.57 -22.21 12.77
N GLY A 132 -1.23 -23.14 11.86
CA GLY A 132 -2.15 -24.14 11.33
C GLY A 132 -3.31 -23.63 10.45
N LEU A 133 -3.19 -22.43 9.87
CA LEU A 133 -4.23 -21.87 9.01
C LEU A 133 -4.16 -22.46 7.58
N PRO A 134 -5.30 -22.78 6.95
CA PRO A 134 -5.33 -23.24 5.56
C PRO A 134 -4.97 -22.09 4.59
N PRO A 135 -4.63 -22.41 3.32
CA PRO A 135 -4.47 -21.39 2.30
C PRO A 135 -5.76 -20.59 2.09
N ILE A 136 -5.63 -19.35 1.66
CA ILE A 136 -6.76 -18.53 1.21
C ILE A 136 -7.02 -18.90 -0.26
N PRO A 137 -8.15 -19.54 -0.59
CA PRO A 137 -8.40 -19.98 -1.95
C PRO A 137 -8.48 -18.81 -2.93
N GLY A 138 -7.95 -19.00 -4.13
CA GLY A 138 -8.05 -18.05 -5.23
C GLY A 138 -7.76 -18.71 -6.57
N ASP A 139 -7.76 -17.91 -7.63
CA ASP A 139 -7.41 -18.33 -8.98
C ASP A 139 -6.11 -17.65 -9.41
N GLU A 140 -5.19 -18.38 -10.03
CA GLU A 140 -3.96 -17.78 -10.59
C GLU A 140 -4.27 -16.79 -11.72
N ASP A 141 -5.40 -16.97 -12.40
CA ASP A 141 -5.96 -16.01 -13.32
C ASP A 141 -6.70 -14.89 -12.59
N CYS A 142 -5.96 -14.01 -11.89
CA CYS A 142 -6.53 -13.00 -10.99
C CYS A 142 -6.21 -11.53 -11.32
N LEU A 143 -5.55 -11.24 -12.46
CA LEU A 143 -5.10 -9.88 -12.80
C LEU A 143 -6.24 -9.00 -13.35
N PHE A 144 -7.16 -8.65 -12.45
CA PHE A 144 -8.32 -7.80 -12.67
C PHE A 144 -8.25 -6.51 -11.84
N LEU A 145 -9.03 -5.53 -12.28
CA LEU A 145 -9.25 -4.29 -11.54
C LEU A 145 -10.73 -3.91 -11.58
N ASN A 146 -11.12 -3.02 -10.66
CA ASN A 146 -12.43 -2.38 -10.67
C ASN A 146 -12.26 -0.89 -10.93
N VAL A 147 -13.21 -0.29 -11.65
CA VAL A 147 -13.28 1.16 -11.88
C VAL A 147 -14.59 1.69 -11.32
N TYR A 148 -14.51 2.73 -10.49
CA TYR A 148 -15.64 3.48 -9.93
C TYR A 148 -15.56 4.91 -10.43
N ALA A 149 -16.53 5.34 -11.24
CA ALA A 149 -16.54 6.67 -11.83
C ALA A 149 -17.90 7.35 -11.62
N PRO A 150 -17.94 8.66 -11.32
CA PRO A 150 -19.17 9.45 -11.38
C PRO A 150 -19.89 9.28 -12.72
N ALA A 151 -21.22 9.37 -12.71
CA ALA A 151 -21.97 9.43 -13.96
C ALA A 151 -21.57 10.65 -14.78
N LYS A 152 -21.31 10.45 -16.09
CA LYS A 152 -20.84 11.48 -17.03
C LYS A 152 -19.46 12.04 -16.67
N ALA A 153 -18.59 11.22 -16.07
CA ALA A 153 -17.23 11.62 -15.74
C ALA A 153 -16.49 12.16 -16.98
N GLN A 154 -15.84 13.31 -16.81
CA GLN A 154 -15.08 13.98 -17.86
C GLN A 154 -13.78 14.52 -17.27
N ASN A 155 -12.66 14.02 -17.79
CA ASN A 155 -11.31 14.43 -17.45
C ASN A 155 -11.01 14.57 -15.94
N LEU A 156 -11.56 13.66 -15.12
CA LEU A 156 -11.42 13.71 -13.66
C LEU A 156 -10.06 13.13 -13.19
N PRO A 157 -9.46 13.65 -12.11
CA PRO A 157 -8.35 12.98 -11.44
C PRO A 157 -8.65 11.51 -11.12
N VAL A 158 -7.61 10.69 -11.07
CA VAL A 158 -7.72 9.25 -10.85
C VAL A 158 -6.98 8.88 -9.57
N LEU A 159 -7.68 8.22 -8.65
CA LEU A 159 -7.10 7.51 -7.52
C LEU A 159 -6.92 6.04 -7.89
N VAL A 160 -5.74 5.48 -7.67
CA VAL A 160 -5.49 4.04 -7.80
C VAL A 160 -5.25 3.48 -6.39
N TRP A 161 -6.05 2.49 -5.98
CA TRP A 161 -5.94 1.81 -4.69
C TRP A 161 -5.22 0.47 -4.82
N ILE A 162 -4.16 0.31 -4.03
CA ILE A 162 -3.38 -0.91 -3.87
C ILE A 162 -3.68 -1.46 -2.47
N HIS A 163 -4.29 -2.64 -2.40
CA HIS A 163 -4.69 -3.23 -1.12
C HIS A 163 -3.49 -3.66 -0.27
N GLY A 164 -3.67 -3.67 1.04
CA GLY A 164 -2.73 -4.23 2.02
C GLY A 164 -2.81 -5.75 2.14
N GLY A 165 -2.25 -6.29 3.23
CA GLY A 165 -2.28 -7.73 3.52
C GLY A 165 -0.91 -8.42 3.56
N GLY A 166 0.14 -7.71 4.00
CA GLY A 166 1.47 -8.28 4.21
C GLY A 166 2.11 -8.94 2.97
N TYR A 167 1.66 -8.58 1.77
CA TYR A 167 2.03 -9.20 0.49
C TYR A 167 1.57 -10.65 0.31
N GLY A 168 0.82 -11.23 1.25
CA GLY A 168 0.33 -12.62 1.22
C GLY A 168 -1.20 -12.78 1.18
N LEU A 169 -1.96 -11.77 1.60
CA LEU A 169 -3.43 -11.71 1.47
C LEU A 169 -3.90 -10.36 0.91
N GLY A 170 -5.22 -10.20 0.80
CA GLY A 170 -5.88 -8.97 0.39
C GLY A 170 -6.51 -9.08 -1.00
N ASN A 171 -7.35 -8.10 -1.33
CA ASN A 171 -8.08 -8.05 -2.58
C ASN A 171 -8.63 -6.63 -2.86
N SER A 172 -9.30 -6.47 -3.99
CA SER A 172 -9.83 -5.23 -4.56
C SER A 172 -11.33 -5.04 -4.30
N ILE A 173 -11.92 -5.76 -3.34
CA ILE A 173 -13.38 -5.75 -3.13
C ILE A 173 -13.91 -4.49 -2.45
N GLN A 174 -13.02 -3.67 -1.88
CA GLN A 174 -13.39 -2.43 -1.18
C GLN A 174 -14.28 -1.55 -2.07
N ASP A 175 -15.45 -1.18 -1.54
CA ASP A 175 -16.33 -0.23 -2.22
C ASP A 175 -15.75 1.19 -2.10
N MET A 176 -15.65 1.86 -3.24
CA MET A 176 -15.08 3.20 -3.38
C MET A 176 -16.16 4.28 -3.50
N THR A 177 -17.44 3.91 -3.36
CA THR A 177 -18.56 4.82 -3.57
C THR A 177 -18.62 5.94 -2.53
N GLU A 178 -18.37 5.63 -1.26
CA GLU A 178 -18.49 6.61 -0.17
C GLU A 178 -17.45 7.74 -0.28
N ILE A 179 -16.19 7.41 -0.61
CA ILE A 179 -15.14 8.43 -0.77
C ILE A 179 -15.41 9.34 -1.97
N ILE A 180 -15.97 8.81 -3.06
CA ILE A 180 -16.36 9.60 -4.25
C ILE A 180 -17.50 10.56 -3.87
N ASN A 181 -18.53 10.07 -3.20
CA ASN A 181 -19.70 10.87 -2.82
C ASN A 181 -19.36 11.95 -1.80
N ALA A 182 -18.54 11.62 -0.80
CA ALA A 182 -18.07 12.58 0.20
C ALA A 182 -17.26 13.73 -0.42
N ASN A 183 -16.74 13.55 -1.64
CA ASN A 183 -15.91 14.52 -2.34
C ASN A 183 -16.58 15.13 -3.58
N ASN A 184 -17.90 15.27 -3.53
CA ASN A 184 -18.70 15.88 -4.61
C ASN A 184 -18.43 15.24 -5.99
N LYS A 185 -18.09 13.94 -6.00
CA LYS A 185 -17.81 13.20 -7.23
C LYS A 185 -16.64 13.77 -8.05
N GLY A 186 -15.63 14.32 -7.37
CA GLY A 186 -14.51 15.02 -7.99
C GLY A 186 -13.41 14.16 -8.63
N PHE A 187 -13.46 12.82 -8.48
CA PHE A 187 -12.44 11.91 -9.01
C PHE A 187 -13.00 10.51 -9.32
N ILE A 188 -12.21 9.72 -10.05
CA ILE A 188 -12.45 8.30 -10.34
C ILE A 188 -11.54 7.45 -9.44
N VAL A 189 -11.99 6.26 -9.05
CA VAL A 189 -11.16 5.30 -8.31
C VAL A 189 -10.96 4.02 -9.12
N VAL A 190 -9.73 3.50 -9.13
CA VAL A 190 -9.35 2.21 -9.70
C VAL A 190 -8.78 1.34 -8.58
N SER A 191 -9.38 0.20 -8.27
CA SER A 191 -8.84 -0.75 -7.28
C SER A 191 -8.27 -1.97 -8.00
N ILE A 192 -7.02 -2.35 -7.72
CA ILE A 192 -6.31 -3.36 -8.49
C ILE A 192 -6.08 -4.66 -7.69
N GLN A 193 -6.12 -5.81 -8.37
CA GLN A 193 -5.51 -7.04 -7.89
C GLN A 193 -4.03 -7.09 -8.28
N TYR A 194 -3.23 -7.82 -7.51
CA TYR A 194 -1.87 -8.23 -7.86
C TYR A 194 -1.54 -9.59 -7.25
N ARG A 195 -0.61 -10.35 -7.84
CA ARG A 195 -0.21 -11.65 -7.27
C ARG A 195 0.46 -11.48 -5.90
N ILE A 196 0.14 -12.38 -4.97
CA ILE A 196 0.54 -12.36 -3.56
C ILE A 196 1.18 -13.70 -3.14
N GLY A 197 1.80 -13.75 -1.96
CA GLY A 197 2.48 -14.93 -1.41
C GLY A 197 3.52 -15.49 -2.36
N ALA A 198 3.67 -16.81 -2.39
CA ALA A 198 4.57 -17.49 -3.33
C ALA A 198 4.24 -17.21 -4.80
N PHE A 199 3.00 -16.86 -5.16
CA PHE A 199 2.66 -16.57 -6.56
C PHE A 199 3.17 -15.20 -7.01
N GLY A 200 3.31 -14.25 -6.09
CA GLY A 200 3.78 -12.88 -6.34
C GLY A 200 5.24 -12.62 -6.01
N PHE A 201 5.79 -13.32 -5.02
CA PHE A 201 7.03 -12.93 -4.33
C PHE A 201 7.99 -14.11 -4.08
N LEU A 202 7.86 -15.22 -4.82
CA LEU A 202 8.84 -16.30 -4.78
C LEU A 202 10.17 -15.80 -5.33
N SER A 203 11.25 -15.99 -4.56
CA SER A 203 12.54 -15.42 -4.91
C SER A 203 13.69 -16.41 -4.74
N SER A 204 14.51 -16.53 -5.79
CA SER A 204 15.81 -17.18 -5.78
C SER A 204 16.58 -16.76 -7.04
N GLN A 205 17.85 -17.18 -7.14
CA GLN A 205 18.60 -17.00 -8.39
C GLN A 205 17.92 -17.71 -9.57
N GLU A 206 17.34 -18.88 -9.36
CA GLU A 206 16.67 -19.63 -10.44
C GLU A 206 15.41 -18.90 -10.92
N VAL A 207 14.60 -18.36 -9.99
CA VAL A 207 13.41 -17.58 -10.35
C VAL A 207 13.81 -16.33 -11.14
N LYS A 208 14.84 -15.59 -10.69
CA LYS A 208 15.34 -14.40 -11.42
C LYS A 208 15.82 -14.73 -12.83
N ASN A 209 16.43 -15.89 -13.04
CA ASN A 209 16.94 -16.30 -14.36
C ASN A 209 15.83 -16.74 -15.33
N LYS A 210 14.76 -17.37 -14.80
CA LYS A 210 13.68 -17.97 -15.61
C LYS A 210 12.38 -17.15 -15.62
N GLY A 211 12.29 -16.12 -14.78
CA GLY A 211 11.10 -15.30 -14.57
C GLY A 211 11.40 -14.00 -13.82
N VAL A 212 10.54 -13.63 -12.87
CA VAL A 212 10.65 -12.42 -12.05
C VAL A 212 10.37 -12.72 -10.58
N VAL A 213 11.13 -12.08 -9.68
CA VAL A 213 11.07 -12.31 -8.22
C VAL A 213 10.11 -11.37 -7.48
N ASN A 214 9.72 -10.27 -8.12
CA ASN A 214 8.75 -9.28 -7.61
C ASN A 214 7.52 -9.23 -8.51
N ALA A 215 6.97 -10.39 -8.89
CA ALA A 215 5.87 -10.48 -9.85
C ALA A 215 4.66 -9.62 -9.42
N GLY A 216 4.33 -9.60 -8.13
CA GLY A 216 3.27 -8.76 -7.57
C GLY A 216 3.48 -7.26 -7.78
N LEU A 217 4.69 -6.73 -7.54
CA LEU A 217 4.99 -5.31 -7.79
C LEU A 217 4.96 -4.97 -9.29
N LEU A 218 5.38 -5.92 -10.14
CA LEU A 218 5.34 -5.73 -11.60
C LEU A 218 3.89 -5.76 -12.12
N ASP A 219 3.00 -6.55 -11.51
CA ASP A 219 1.56 -6.51 -11.78
C ASP A 219 0.97 -5.13 -11.47
N GLN A 220 1.31 -4.57 -10.30
CA GLN A 220 0.87 -3.24 -9.91
C GLN A 220 1.41 -2.16 -10.87
N ALA A 221 2.71 -2.20 -11.20
CA ALA A 221 3.32 -1.27 -12.15
C ALA A 221 2.65 -1.34 -13.54
N PHE A 222 2.29 -2.55 -13.97
CA PHE A 222 1.56 -2.76 -15.21
C PHE A 222 0.11 -2.26 -15.15
N ALA A 223 -0.57 -2.41 -14.01
CA ALA A 223 -1.89 -1.83 -13.79
C ALA A 223 -1.85 -0.29 -13.85
N LEU A 224 -0.80 0.35 -13.33
CA LEU A 224 -0.59 1.80 -13.48
C LEU A 224 -0.39 2.20 -14.95
N ALA A 225 0.36 1.41 -15.72
CA ALA A 225 0.49 1.63 -17.16
C ALA A 225 -0.84 1.41 -17.90
N TRP A 226 -1.65 0.44 -17.49
CA TRP A 226 -3.00 0.23 -17.99
C TRP A 226 -3.88 1.46 -17.71
N VAL A 227 -3.81 2.04 -16.51
CA VAL A 227 -4.53 3.27 -16.16
C VAL A 227 -4.15 4.39 -17.12
N LYS A 228 -2.84 4.59 -17.37
CA LYS A 228 -2.38 5.58 -18.34
C LYS A 228 -2.97 5.32 -19.72
N LEU A 229 -2.99 4.08 -20.20
CA LEU A 229 -3.48 3.74 -21.54
C LEU A 229 -5.01 3.91 -21.70
N PHE A 230 -5.78 3.51 -20.70
CA PHE A 230 -7.21 3.23 -20.89
C PHE A 230 -8.17 4.08 -20.04
N ILE A 231 -7.71 4.71 -18.94
CA ILE A 231 -8.63 5.39 -18.00
C ILE A 231 -9.42 6.53 -18.65
N CYS A 232 -8.90 7.08 -19.75
CA CYS A 232 -9.58 8.09 -20.54
C CYS A 232 -10.98 7.66 -21.01
N LYS A 233 -11.17 6.36 -21.29
CA LYS A 233 -12.44 5.78 -21.73
C LYS A 233 -13.50 5.73 -20.61
N PHE A 234 -13.04 5.82 -19.37
CA PHE A 234 -13.88 5.87 -18.17
C PHE A 234 -14.13 7.32 -17.70
N GLY A 235 -13.58 8.32 -18.40
CA GLY A 235 -13.67 9.73 -18.04
C GLY A 235 -12.55 10.23 -17.13
N GLY A 236 -11.49 9.45 -16.93
CA GLY A 236 -10.35 9.83 -16.09
C GLY A 236 -9.24 10.53 -16.87
N ASN A 237 -8.51 11.40 -16.19
CA ASN A 237 -7.35 12.10 -16.72
C ASN A 237 -6.07 11.29 -16.41
N PRO A 238 -5.40 10.69 -17.42
CA PRO A 238 -4.20 9.89 -17.20
C PRO A 238 -2.98 10.73 -16.78
N LEU A 239 -3.02 12.06 -16.90
CA LEU A 239 -1.98 12.97 -16.42
C LEU A 239 -2.17 13.39 -14.95
N ALA A 240 -3.31 13.04 -14.33
CA ALA A 240 -3.63 13.38 -12.95
C ALA A 240 -3.92 12.11 -12.13
N VAL A 241 -2.90 11.27 -11.97
CA VAL A 241 -2.99 9.98 -11.26
C VAL A 241 -2.38 10.10 -9.86
N THR A 242 -3.13 9.66 -8.86
CA THR A 242 -2.70 9.50 -7.46
C THR A 242 -2.71 8.01 -7.13
N ILE A 243 -1.58 7.45 -6.69
CA ILE A 243 -1.56 6.09 -6.15
C ILE A 243 -1.77 6.12 -4.64
N SER A 244 -2.42 5.09 -4.11
CA SER A 244 -2.76 4.98 -2.69
C SER A 244 -2.70 3.54 -2.21
N GLY A 245 -2.40 3.34 -0.93
CA GLY A 245 -2.44 2.03 -0.31
C GLY A 245 -2.41 2.12 1.21
N GLU A 246 -2.69 0.99 1.86
CA GLU A 246 -2.56 0.78 3.31
C GLU A 246 -1.67 -0.44 3.56
N SER A 247 -0.90 -0.45 4.66
CA SER A 247 -0.02 -1.57 5.03
C SER A 247 0.95 -1.95 3.90
N ALA A 248 0.96 -3.21 3.45
CA ALA A 248 1.73 -3.68 2.29
C ALA A 248 1.37 -2.94 0.98
N GLY A 249 0.16 -2.41 0.86
CA GLY A 249 -0.24 -1.53 -0.24
C GLY A 249 0.44 -0.17 -0.15
N ALA A 250 0.57 0.39 1.05
CA ALA A 250 1.36 1.60 1.29
C ALA A 250 2.87 1.36 1.12
N GLY A 251 3.37 0.17 1.49
CA GLY A 251 4.72 -0.29 1.17
C GLY A 251 4.95 -0.41 -0.34
N SER A 252 3.96 -0.94 -1.07
CA SER A 252 3.96 -0.97 -2.54
C SER A 252 3.97 0.44 -3.15
N VAL A 253 3.18 1.38 -2.61
CA VAL A 253 3.26 2.80 -2.97
C VAL A 253 4.69 3.32 -2.77
N MET A 254 5.31 3.04 -1.62
CA MET A 254 6.70 3.43 -1.38
C MET A 254 7.65 2.81 -2.42
N TYR A 255 7.56 1.51 -2.71
CA TYR A 255 8.37 0.86 -3.74
C TYR A 255 8.17 1.46 -5.14
N HIS A 256 6.96 1.85 -5.52
CA HIS A 256 6.71 2.57 -6.78
C HIS A 256 7.33 3.97 -6.78
N ASN A 257 7.38 4.64 -5.64
CA ASN A 257 8.11 5.90 -5.50
C ASN A 257 9.62 5.67 -5.59
N LEU A 258 10.14 4.52 -5.15
CA LEU A 258 11.56 4.18 -5.23
C LEU A 258 11.96 3.52 -6.56
N ALA A 259 11.01 3.04 -7.35
CA ALA A 259 11.27 2.26 -8.54
C ALA A 259 12.31 2.92 -9.47
N VAL A 260 13.31 2.14 -9.88
CA VAL A 260 14.38 2.56 -10.80
C VAL A 260 15.11 3.81 -10.30
N ASN A 261 15.46 3.86 -9.00
CA ASN A 261 16.13 5.01 -8.37
C ASN A 261 15.37 6.34 -8.53
N GLY A 262 14.03 6.30 -8.53
CA GLY A 262 13.22 7.50 -8.72
C GLY A 262 13.31 8.12 -10.12
N ALA A 263 13.77 7.37 -11.12
CA ALA A 263 14.00 7.86 -12.48
C ALA A 263 12.73 7.89 -13.37
N LEU A 264 11.63 7.28 -12.93
CA LEU A 264 10.35 7.28 -13.68
C LEU A 264 9.61 8.62 -13.58
N GLY A 265 9.92 9.47 -12.59
CA GLY A 265 9.29 10.78 -12.41
C GLY A 265 7.75 10.68 -12.35
N PRO A 266 6.99 11.44 -13.18
CA PRO A 266 5.53 11.42 -13.19
C PRO A 266 4.91 10.41 -14.18
N LEU A 267 5.73 9.55 -14.82
CA LEU A 267 5.30 8.71 -15.94
C LEU A 267 4.11 7.81 -15.57
N LEU A 268 4.16 7.15 -14.40
CA LEU A 268 3.10 6.26 -13.91
C LEU A 268 2.10 6.97 -12.99
N PHE A 269 2.54 7.94 -12.20
CA PHE A 269 1.69 8.68 -11.26
C PHE A 269 2.32 10.03 -10.87
N ASP A 270 1.48 10.96 -10.42
CA ASP A 270 1.90 12.31 -10.00
C ASP A 270 1.92 12.46 -8.47
N LYS A 271 0.99 11.79 -7.78
CA LYS A 271 0.80 11.91 -6.32
C LYS A 271 0.74 10.54 -5.66
N SER A 272 1.07 10.51 -4.38
CA SER A 272 1.08 9.30 -3.55
C SER A 272 0.35 9.54 -2.23
N ILE A 273 -0.48 8.59 -1.82
CA ILE A 273 -1.04 8.48 -0.47
C ILE A 273 -0.55 7.16 0.14
N ALA A 274 0.13 7.18 1.28
CA ALA A 274 0.63 5.96 1.91
C ALA A 274 0.21 5.92 3.39
N ASN A 275 -0.70 5.01 3.74
CA ASN A 275 -1.17 4.87 5.11
C ASN A 275 -0.49 3.66 5.73
N SER A 276 0.29 3.87 6.78
CA SER A 276 1.03 2.81 7.46
C SER A 276 1.92 2.03 6.48
N PRO A 277 2.89 2.67 5.81
CA PRO A 277 3.73 1.99 4.83
C PRO A 277 4.51 0.84 5.46
N TYR A 278 4.12 -0.40 5.17
CA TYR A 278 4.72 -1.61 5.71
C TYR A 278 6.03 -1.93 4.98
N LEU A 279 7.14 -1.84 5.72
CA LEU A 279 8.45 -2.33 5.30
C LEU A 279 8.85 -3.54 6.16
N PRO A 280 8.67 -4.77 5.65
CA PRO A 280 9.24 -5.95 6.27
C PRO A 280 10.76 -5.98 6.03
N VAL A 281 11.40 -7.02 6.55
CA VAL A 281 12.81 -7.26 6.26
C VAL A 281 13.06 -7.41 4.76
N GLN A 282 13.81 -6.47 4.17
CA GLN A 282 14.12 -6.49 2.74
C GLN A 282 15.44 -7.25 2.46
N TYR A 283 15.31 -8.41 1.82
CA TYR A 283 16.43 -9.23 1.38
C TYR A 283 16.86 -8.90 -0.06
N ASN A 284 18.10 -9.23 -0.43
CA ASN A 284 18.44 -9.41 -1.83
C ASN A 284 17.79 -10.69 -2.38
N TYR A 285 17.39 -10.69 -3.66
CA TYR A 285 16.62 -11.80 -4.25
C TYR A 285 17.26 -13.20 -4.11
N LYS A 286 18.59 -13.26 -3.97
CA LYS A 286 19.36 -14.51 -3.84
C LYS A 286 19.98 -14.71 -2.46
N ASP A 287 19.58 -13.93 -1.47
CA ASP A 287 20.03 -14.15 -0.10
C ASP A 287 19.56 -15.52 0.42
N ALA A 288 20.20 -15.98 1.49
CA ALA A 288 19.93 -17.29 2.08
C ALA A 288 18.46 -17.46 2.49
N TYR A 289 17.84 -16.43 3.06
CA TYR A 289 16.44 -16.49 3.49
C TYR A 289 15.47 -16.75 2.32
N PRO A 290 15.32 -15.87 1.31
CA PRO A 290 14.40 -16.12 0.20
C PRO A 290 14.74 -17.42 -0.57
N THR A 291 16.03 -17.72 -0.75
CA THR A 291 16.48 -18.96 -1.40
C THR A 291 16.05 -20.21 -0.63
N SER A 292 16.11 -20.19 0.70
CA SER A 292 15.63 -21.32 1.52
C SER A 292 14.12 -21.50 1.41
N ARG A 293 13.34 -20.42 1.32
CA ARG A 293 11.88 -20.48 1.17
C ARG A 293 11.47 -20.97 -0.21
N TYR A 294 12.24 -20.63 -1.25
CA TYR A 294 12.07 -21.22 -2.58
C TYR A 294 12.18 -22.75 -2.55
N TYR A 295 13.20 -23.31 -1.87
CA TYR A 295 13.36 -24.76 -1.78
C TYR A 295 12.36 -25.42 -0.82
N ALA A 296 11.98 -24.76 0.27
CA ALA A 296 10.92 -25.25 1.16
C ALA A 296 9.57 -25.33 0.41
N PHE A 297 9.24 -24.31 -0.38
CA PHE A 297 8.06 -24.30 -1.24
C PHE A 297 8.09 -25.40 -2.30
N SER A 298 9.25 -25.62 -2.92
CA SER A 298 9.45 -26.76 -3.82
C SER A 298 9.19 -28.09 -3.14
N GLN A 299 9.78 -28.33 -1.97
CA GLN A 299 9.61 -29.58 -1.24
C GLN A 299 8.15 -29.79 -0.80
N ALA A 300 7.50 -28.76 -0.29
CA ALA A 300 6.08 -28.79 0.10
C ALA A 300 5.17 -29.09 -1.10
N ALA A 301 5.52 -28.62 -2.30
CA ALA A 301 4.80 -28.95 -3.53
C ALA A 301 5.14 -30.35 -4.11
N GLY A 302 6.01 -31.12 -3.45
CA GLY A 302 6.49 -32.41 -3.95
C GLY A 302 7.38 -32.28 -5.18
N CYS A 303 8.23 -31.25 -5.22
CA CYS A 303 9.26 -31.00 -6.22
C CYS A 303 10.67 -31.18 -5.63
N PRO A 304 11.71 -31.39 -6.46
CA PRO A 304 13.08 -31.57 -5.96
C PRO A 304 13.66 -30.27 -5.37
N SER A 305 14.71 -30.40 -4.56
CA SER A 305 15.48 -29.26 -4.02
C SER A 305 16.73 -28.92 -4.84
N SER A 306 16.91 -29.54 -6.01
CA SER A 306 18.00 -29.26 -6.95
C SER A 306 17.62 -29.66 -8.37
N GLY A 307 18.38 -29.20 -9.37
CA GLY A 307 18.13 -29.51 -10.79
C GLY A 307 16.95 -28.72 -11.36
N ASN A 308 15.91 -29.42 -11.85
CA ASN A 308 14.79 -28.83 -12.58
C ASN A 308 13.65 -28.33 -11.66
N VAL A 309 14.00 -27.59 -10.60
CA VAL A 309 13.05 -27.15 -9.57
C VAL A 309 11.95 -26.26 -10.17
N PHE A 310 12.34 -25.21 -10.91
CA PHE A 310 11.39 -24.26 -11.47
C PHE A 310 10.40 -24.92 -12.45
N ALA A 311 10.88 -25.84 -13.29
CA ALA A 311 10.03 -26.55 -14.25
C ALA A 311 9.05 -27.50 -13.55
N CYS A 312 9.47 -28.16 -12.46
CA CYS A 312 8.56 -28.96 -11.65
C CYS A 312 7.48 -28.10 -10.99
N LEU A 313 7.86 -26.96 -10.39
CA LEU A 313 6.91 -26.04 -9.79
C LEU A 313 5.89 -25.50 -10.83
N GLN A 314 6.32 -25.25 -12.06
CA GLN A 314 5.42 -24.87 -13.15
C GLN A 314 4.45 -25.97 -13.57
N SER A 315 4.76 -27.25 -13.34
CA SER A 315 3.89 -28.36 -13.75
C SER A 315 2.85 -28.77 -12.71
N LYS A 316 2.95 -28.26 -11.48
CA LYS A 316 1.98 -28.57 -10.40
C LYS A 316 0.62 -27.94 -10.65
N ASP A 317 -0.44 -28.57 -10.17
CA ASP A 317 -1.75 -27.95 -10.13
C ASP A 317 -1.78 -26.79 -9.12
N SER A 318 -2.74 -25.88 -9.29
CA SER A 318 -2.82 -24.68 -8.45
C SER A 318 -3.05 -25.01 -6.98
N ALA A 319 -3.92 -25.97 -6.67
CA ALA A 319 -4.26 -26.33 -5.28
C ALA A 319 -3.03 -26.84 -4.52
N THR A 320 -2.19 -27.66 -5.15
CA THR A 320 -0.90 -28.09 -4.58
C THR A 320 0.01 -26.90 -4.24
N LEU A 321 0.12 -25.90 -5.12
CA LEU A 321 0.94 -24.71 -4.86
C LEU A 321 0.32 -23.79 -3.80
N GLN A 322 -1.00 -23.69 -3.73
CA GLN A 322 -1.70 -22.95 -2.68
C GLN A 322 -1.44 -23.58 -1.32
N GLN A 323 -1.54 -24.90 -1.21
CA GLN A 323 -1.22 -25.62 0.01
C GLN A 323 0.25 -25.44 0.41
N ALA A 324 1.19 -25.59 -0.53
CA ALA A 324 2.61 -25.37 -0.26
C ALA A 324 2.91 -23.93 0.22
N ASN A 325 2.18 -22.93 -0.29
CA ASN A 325 2.30 -21.53 0.15
C ASN A 325 1.90 -21.38 1.62
N ALA A 326 0.81 -22.03 2.04
CA ALA A 326 0.37 -22.08 3.43
C ALA A 326 1.32 -22.86 4.33
N ASP A 327 1.75 -24.04 3.91
CA ASP A 327 2.62 -24.91 4.69
C ASP A 327 3.94 -24.22 5.04
N VAL A 328 4.58 -23.57 4.05
CA VAL A 328 5.84 -22.84 4.28
C VAL A 328 5.62 -21.62 5.17
N THR A 329 4.55 -20.84 4.94
CA THR A 329 4.28 -19.66 5.76
C THR A 329 3.98 -20.02 7.21
N ASN A 330 3.26 -21.12 7.46
CA ASN A 330 2.98 -21.62 8.82
C ASN A 330 4.23 -22.09 9.58
N GLN A 331 5.39 -22.23 8.93
CA GLN A 331 6.67 -22.51 9.60
C GLN A 331 7.45 -21.25 9.98
N GLU A 332 6.98 -20.07 9.59
CA GLU A 332 7.62 -18.81 9.98
C GLU A 332 7.33 -18.43 11.44
N PRO A 333 8.13 -17.54 12.05
CA PRO A 333 7.80 -16.93 13.33
C PRO A 333 6.42 -16.29 13.36
N TYR A 334 5.84 -16.13 14.56
CA TYR A 334 4.53 -15.49 14.72
C TYR A 334 4.46 -14.13 13.98
N GLY A 335 3.41 -13.92 13.19
CA GLY A 335 3.19 -12.68 12.44
C GLY A 335 3.97 -12.55 11.14
N PHE A 336 4.91 -13.47 10.84
CA PHE A 336 5.72 -13.42 9.63
C PHE A 336 5.02 -14.03 8.42
N TRP A 337 5.52 -13.60 7.26
CA TRP A 337 5.21 -14.14 5.95
C TRP A 337 6.48 -14.78 5.37
N ALA A 338 6.34 -15.83 4.57
CA ALA A 338 7.50 -16.48 3.95
C ALA A 338 8.01 -15.76 2.69
N PHE A 339 7.19 -14.91 2.06
CA PHE A 339 7.46 -14.33 0.75
C PHE A 339 7.21 -12.81 0.77
N TYR A 340 8.28 -12.03 0.59
CA TYR A 340 8.28 -10.57 0.62
C TYR A 340 8.86 -9.99 -0.66
N PRO A 341 8.64 -8.69 -0.95
CA PRO A 341 9.43 -7.96 -1.93
C PRO A 341 10.94 -8.06 -1.65
N VAL A 342 11.73 -8.17 -2.71
CA VAL A 342 13.19 -8.29 -2.63
C VAL A 342 13.90 -7.23 -3.48
N THR A 343 15.14 -6.90 -3.12
CA THR A 343 16.03 -6.14 -4.01
C THR A 343 16.38 -7.00 -5.22
N ASP A 344 15.87 -6.62 -6.40
CA ASP A 344 16.01 -7.38 -7.65
C ASP A 344 16.96 -6.74 -8.67
N HIS A 345 17.48 -5.54 -8.37
CA HIS A 345 18.36 -4.73 -9.22
C HIS A 345 17.76 -4.41 -10.60
N ALA A 346 16.43 -4.46 -10.72
CA ALA A 346 15.70 -4.11 -11.94
C ALA A 346 14.61 -3.09 -11.67
N TYR A 347 13.74 -3.36 -10.69
CA TYR A 347 12.69 -2.46 -10.24
C TYR A 347 13.05 -1.84 -8.89
N ILE A 348 13.48 -2.67 -7.93
CA ILE A 348 13.99 -2.26 -6.62
C ILE A 348 15.52 -2.38 -6.64
N MET A 349 16.19 -1.24 -6.58
CA MET A 349 17.64 -1.14 -6.80
C MET A 349 18.46 -1.26 -5.51
N SER A 350 17.88 -0.91 -4.37
CA SER A 350 18.54 -0.94 -3.06
C SER A 350 17.50 -1.01 -1.94
N LEU A 351 17.98 -1.07 -0.68
CA LEU A 351 17.12 -1.01 0.51
C LEU A 351 16.31 0.29 0.51
N ALA A 352 15.03 0.24 0.90
CA ALA A 352 14.18 1.42 0.85
C ALA A 352 14.72 2.52 1.77
N SER A 353 15.23 2.15 2.95
CA SER A 353 15.86 3.10 3.87
C SER A 353 17.07 3.84 3.28
N GLN A 354 17.91 3.15 2.50
CA GLN A 354 19.08 3.74 1.84
C GLN A 354 18.65 4.71 0.73
N GLN A 355 17.70 4.31 -0.10
CA GLN A 355 17.27 5.14 -1.22
C GLN A 355 16.43 6.35 -0.77
N LEU A 356 15.60 6.20 0.25
CA LEU A 356 14.88 7.31 0.88
C LEU A 356 15.86 8.36 1.42
N ALA A 357 16.97 7.93 2.04
CA ALA A 357 18.02 8.84 2.48
C ALA A 357 18.70 9.58 1.32
N ALA A 358 18.78 8.97 0.13
CA ALA A 358 19.28 9.60 -1.09
C ALA A 358 18.28 10.59 -1.74
N LYS A 359 17.04 10.69 -1.24
CA LYS A 359 15.99 11.60 -1.72
C LYS A 359 15.61 11.39 -3.19
N GLN A 360 15.80 10.17 -3.67
CA GLN A 360 15.53 9.74 -5.05
C GLN A 360 14.17 9.04 -5.13
N VAL A 361 13.12 9.83 -5.37
CA VAL A 361 11.72 9.35 -5.44
C VAL A 361 11.02 9.77 -6.73
N ASN A 362 10.13 8.93 -7.26
CA ASN A 362 9.14 9.27 -8.28
C ASN A 362 8.00 10.09 -7.66
N GLY A 363 7.11 10.64 -8.50
CA GLY A 363 6.02 11.50 -8.04
C GLY A 363 6.45 12.89 -7.55
N GLN A 364 5.45 13.76 -7.34
CA GLN A 364 5.64 15.17 -6.98
C GLN A 364 5.14 15.49 -5.58
N LYS A 365 4.07 14.82 -5.12
CA LYS A 365 3.46 15.10 -3.81
C LYS A 365 3.11 13.82 -3.07
N LEU A 366 3.34 13.82 -1.77
CA LEU A 366 3.05 12.72 -0.86
C LEU A 366 2.11 13.18 0.28
N LEU A 367 1.09 12.38 0.56
CA LEU A 367 0.39 12.38 1.83
C LEU A 367 0.71 11.04 2.51
N VAL A 368 1.31 11.04 3.69
CA VAL A 368 1.69 9.80 4.38
C VAL A 368 1.15 9.83 5.81
N GLY A 369 0.56 8.72 6.23
CA GLY A 369 0.00 8.59 7.57
C GLY A 369 0.38 7.27 8.22
N PHE A 370 0.00 7.12 9.49
CA PHE A 370 0.11 5.89 10.27
C PHE A 370 -0.86 5.95 11.45
N ASN A 371 -1.18 4.80 12.02
CA ASN A 371 -2.08 4.70 13.16
C ASN A 371 -1.26 4.81 14.47
N ALA A 372 -1.89 5.31 15.54
CA ALA A 372 -1.18 5.53 16.79
C ALA A 372 -0.61 4.23 17.39
N ASN A 373 -1.29 3.08 17.20
CA ASN A 373 -0.96 1.77 17.78
C ASN A 373 -0.81 0.66 16.72
N GLU A 374 0.19 0.75 15.84
CA GLU A 374 0.39 -0.25 14.76
C GLU A 374 0.75 -1.66 15.25
N GLY A 375 1.59 -1.76 16.29
CA GLY A 375 2.27 -3.00 16.68
C GLY A 375 1.46 -4.19 17.22
N PRO A 376 0.31 -4.01 17.90
CA PRO A 376 -0.39 -5.10 18.60
C PRO A 376 -0.73 -6.35 17.78
N LEU A 377 -0.93 -6.22 16.47
CA LEU A 377 -1.21 -7.37 15.60
C LEU A 377 0.00 -8.28 15.33
N PHE A 378 1.19 -7.71 15.41
CA PHE A 378 2.37 -8.28 14.77
C PHE A 378 3.34 -8.91 15.75
N VAL A 379 3.22 -8.56 17.03
CA VAL A 379 4.07 -9.11 18.08
C VAL A 379 3.21 -10.05 18.91
N GLU A 380 3.72 -11.26 19.13
CA GLU A 380 3.05 -12.23 19.98
C GLU A 380 2.90 -11.68 21.42
N ASN A 381 1.77 -11.95 22.07
CA ASN A 381 1.47 -11.43 23.41
C ASN A 381 2.09 -12.30 24.52
N ASN A 382 3.42 -12.42 24.53
CA ASN A 382 4.18 -13.32 25.42
C ASN A 382 5.49 -12.71 25.97
N ILE A 383 5.66 -11.39 25.90
CA ILE A 383 6.87 -10.69 26.33
C ILE A 383 6.67 -10.10 27.73
N ASP A 384 7.09 -10.85 28.76
CA ASP A 384 6.97 -10.46 30.17
C ASP A 384 8.25 -9.80 30.72
N THR A 385 9.42 -10.16 30.17
CA THR A 385 10.74 -9.75 30.67
C THR A 385 11.57 -9.06 29.60
N GLU A 386 12.57 -8.26 30.00
CA GLU A 386 13.50 -7.64 29.05
C GLU A 386 14.33 -8.69 28.28
N ALA A 387 14.63 -9.83 28.90
CA ALA A 387 15.31 -10.95 28.24
C ALA A 387 14.46 -11.51 27.07
N GLN A 388 13.16 -11.72 27.30
CA GLN A 388 12.24 -12.13 26.22
C GLN A 388 12.12 -11.06 25.13
N LEU A 389 12.12 -9.78 25.49
CA LEU A 389 12.12 -8.68 24.51
C LEU A 389 13.40 -8.71 23.66
N VAL A 390 14.56 -8.95 24.28
CA VAL A 390 15.85 -9.09 23.58
C VAL A 390 15.85 -10.29 22.64
N ASP A 391 15.28 -11.42 23.06
CA ASP A 391 15.21 -12.61 22.20
C ASP A 391 14.25 -12.40 21.03
N TRP A 392 13.12 -11.74 21.25
CA TRP A 392 12.23 -11.31 20.17
C TRP A 392 12.92 -10.32 19.21
N LEU A 393 13.67 -9.34 19.72
CA LEU A 393 14.43 -8.39 18.88
C LEU A 393 15.45 -9.08 17.97
N LYS A 394 16.12 -10.13 18.45
CA LYS A 394 17.06 -10.92 17.62
C LYS A 394 16.34 -11.72 16.54
N LEU A 395 15.11 -12.17 16.83
CA LEU A 395 14.27 -12.88 15.86
C LEU A 395 13.75 -11.92 14.78
N GLU A 396 13.23 -10.77 15.20
CA GLU A 396 12.65 -9.74 14.34
C GLU A 396 13.71 -9.07 13.46
N PHE A 397 14.84 -8.70 14.05
CA PHE A 397 15.92 -7.96 13.38
C PHE A 397 17.25 -8.72 13.50
N PRO A 398 17.45 -9.79 12.71
CA PRO A 398 18.58 -10.72 12.86
C PRO A 398 19.96 -10.08 12.58
N ASN A 399 20.00 -8.91 11.96
CA ASN A 399 21.23 -8.18 11.65
C ASN A 399 21.66 -7.19 12.75
N LEU A 400 20.92 -7.09 13.86
CA LEU A 400 21.30 -6.22 14.98
C LEU A 400 22.44 -6.83 15.81
N SER A 401 23.46 -6.02 16.08
CA SER A 401 24.46 -6.34 17.10
C SER A 401 23.89 -6.16 18.52
N ALA A 402 24.51 -6.80 19.52
CA ALA A 402 24.13 -6.62 20.93
C ALA A 402 24.19 -5.15 21.38
N ALA A 403 25.15 -4.37 20.87
CA ALA A 403 25.25 -2.94 21.15
C ALA A 403 24.06 -2.16 20.57
N GLN A 404 23.63 -2.49 19.35
CA GLN A 404 22.46 -1.85 18.75
C GLN A 404 21.16 -2.23 19.47
N ILE A 405 21.01 -3.48 19.91
CA ILE A 405 19.88 -3.91 20.76
C ILE A 405 19.83 -3.07 22.04
N ASN A 406 20.95 -2.94 22.75
CA ASN A 406 21.02 -2.11 23.96
C ASN A 406 20.63 -0.65 23.68
N SER A 407 21.04 -0.09 22.54
CA SER A 407 20.65 1.25 22.13
C SER A 407 19.14 1.36 21.83
N ILE A 408 18.51 0.34 21.23
CA ILE A 408 17.05 0.30 21.03
C ILE A 408 16.32 0.29 22.37
N LEU A 409 16.78 -0.54 23.31
CA LEU A 409 16.21 -0.61 24.66
C LEU A 409 16.34 0.73 25.39
N ALA A 410 17.48 1.41 25.27
CA ALA A 410 17.71 2.72 25.87
C ALA A 410 16.83 3.81 25.23
N ALA A 411 16.62 3.76 23.91
CA ALA A 411 15.74 4.68 23.20
C ALA A 411 14.24 4.48 23.53
N ASN A 412 13.87 3.28 24.01
CA ASN A 412 12.52 2.92 24.43
C ASN A 412 12.50 2.55 25.92
N PRO A 413 12.66 3.52 26.84
CA PRO A 413 12.88 3.23 28.27
C PRO A 413 11.65 2.63 28.95
N ASN A 414 11.89 1.84 29.99
CA ASN A 414 10.86 1.31 30.89
C ASN A 414 11.13 1.78 32.32
N SER A 415 10.33 2.69 32.84
CA SER A 415 10.60 3.33 34.15
C SER A 415 10.06 2.58 35.36
N ASN A 416 9.25 1.52 35.18
CA ASN A 416 8.60 0.79 36.26
C ASN A 416 8.77 -0.73 36.09
N PRO A 417 8.71 -1.53 37.18
CA PRO A 417 8.57 -2.97 37.09
C PRO A 417 7.21 -3.29 36.46
N THR A 418 7.21 -4.14 35.44
CA THR A 418 6.03 -4.31 34.59
C THR A 418 5.48 -5.72 34.65
N ASP A 419 4.19 -5.77 34.96
CA ASP A 419 3.31 -6.91 34.75
C ASP A 419 2.51 -6.60 33.46
N ARG A 420 2.52 -7.50 32.47
CA ARG A 420 1.74 -7.29 31.22
C ARG A 420 0.23 -7.18 31.49
N THR A 421 -0.24 -7.70 32.63
CA THR A 421 -1.62 -7.61 33.13
C THR A 421 -1.86 -6.43 34.07
N GLY A 422 -0.81 -5.63 34.33
CA GLY A 422 -0.89 -4.41 35.13
C GLY A 422 -1.82 -3.36 34.52
N VAL A 423 -1.99 -2.24 35.23
CA VAL A 423 -2.91 -1.17 34.82
C VAL A 423 -2.58 -0.67 33.41
N ARG A 424 -3.56 -0.75 32.52
CA ARG A 424 -3.51 -0.24 31.15
C ARG A 424 -4.17 1.13 31.09
N PHE A 425 -3.76 1.93 30.12
CA PHE A 425 -4.36 3.24 29.88
C PHE A 425 -4.57 3.42 28.39
N GLU A 426 -5.79 3.76 28.00
CA GLU A 426 -6.04 4.23 26.64
C GLU A 426 -5.31 5.55 26.42
N THR A 427 -4.49 5.61 25.37
CA THR A 427 -4.10 6.92 24.84
C THR A 427 -5.36 7.51 24.21
N ASN A 428 -5.81 8.65 24.73
CA ASN A 428 -6.88 9.40 24.08
C ASN A 428 -6.37 10.14 22.84
N GLY A 429 -5.09 9.99 22.47
CA GLY A 429 -4.46 10.67 21.34
C GLY A 429 -4.37 12.19 21.49
N LEU A 430 -4.46 12.73 22.71
CA LEU A 430 -4.43 14.18 23.00
C LEU A 430 -3.39 14.53 24.07
N SER A 431 -3.31 13.68 25.10
CA SER A 431 -2.44 13.86 26.27
C SER A 431 -2.40 12.54 27.07
N GLY A 432 -1.32 12.26 27.79
CA GLY A 432 -1.28 11.14 28.74
C GLY A 432 0.00 10.32 28.66
N ALA A 433 -0.03 9.12 29.27
CA ALA A 433 1.06 8.16 29.10
C ALA A 433 1.22 7.84 27.61
N ASN A 434 2.39 8.15 27.07
CA ASN A 434 2.73 7.86 25.68
C ASN A 434 2.82 6.34 25.50
N ALA A 435 2.51 5.84 24.30
CA ALA A 435 2.51 4.40 23.98
C ALA A 435 3.91 3.73 24.00
N VAL A 436 4.89 4.28 24.72
CA VAL A 436 6.26 3.75 24.84
C VAL A 436 6.26 2.42 25.59
N ASN A 437 5.66 2.39 26.78
CA ASN A 437 5.61 1.19 27.63
C ASN A 437 4.24 0.95 28.27
N VAL A 438 3.23 1.79 28.06
CA VAL A 438 1.84 1.49 28.47
C VAL A 438 0.86 1.97 27.40
N SER A 439 -0.13 1.13 27.06
CA SER A 439 -1.28 1.48 26.21
C SER A 439 -2.54 0.74 26.70
N GLY A 440 -3.65 0.90 25.96
CA GLY A 440 -4.88 0.13 26.14
C GLY A 440 -4.70 -1.37 25.88
N SER A 441 -3.72 -1.75 25.06
CA SER A 441 -3.47 -3.15 24.69
C SER A 441 -2.54 -3.87 25.67
N ALA A 442 -1.46 -3.22 26.10
CA ALA A 442 -0.44 -3.86 26.95
C ALA A 442 0.30 -2.88 27.87
N ASN A 443 0.99 -3.46 28.86
CA ASN A 443 1.90 -2.78 29.75
C ASN A 443 3.30 -3.42 29.68
N GLY A 444 4.32 -2.59 29.84
CA GLY A 444 5.71 -2.98 29.99
C GLY A 444 6.41 -3.48 28.76
N GLN A 445 7.09 -4.61 28.91
CA GLN A 445 7.95 -5.18 27.87
C GLN A 445 7.14 -5.55 26.62
N GLN A 446 5.91 -6.05 26.80
CA GLN A 446 5.00 -6.28 25.69
C GLN A 446 4.66 -5.00 24.92
N GLN A 447 4.32 -3.92 25.62
CA GLN A 447 4.04 -2.65 24.97
C GLN A 447 5.28 -2.04 24.30
N ARG A 448 6.47 -2.22 24.90
CA ARG A 448 7.74 -1.84 24.24
C ARG A 448 7.92 -2.62 22.94
N GLY A 449 7.66 -3.92 22.94
CA GLY A 449 7.67 -4.75 21.73
C GLY A 449 6.73 -4.20 20.67
N TYR A 450 5.47 -3.92 21.02
CA TYR A 450 4.50 -3.28 20.12
C TYR A 450 5.00 -1.95 19.55
N ASN A 451 5.52 -1.07 20.40
CA ASN A 451 5.97 0.25 19.96
C ASN A 451 7.23 0.18 19.09
N ILE A 452 8.19 -0.69 19.44
CA ILE A 452 9.40 -0.94 18.65
C ILE A 452 9.02 -1.45 17.26
N TYR A 453 8.12 -2.43 17.16
CA TYR A 453 7.66 -2.93 15.87
C TYR A 453 6.95 -1.85 15.07
N ALA A 454 6.02 -1.12 15.70
CA ALA A 454 5.30 -0.01 15.08
C ALA A 454 6.24 1.02 14.46
N GLU A 455 7.29 1.40 15.21
CA GLU A 455 8.27 2.38 14.78
C GLU A 455 9.16 1.86 13.65
N ALA A 456 9.67 0.65 13.77
CA ALA A 456 10.56 0.05 12.77
C ALA A 456 9.85 -0.24 11.43
N ALA A 457 8.62 -0.77 11.48
CA ALA A 457 7.95 -1.32 10.30
C ALA A 457 6.95 -0.36 9.61
N PHE A 458 6.48 0.70 10.30
CA PHE A 458 5.46 1.62 9.75
C PHE A 458 5.76 3.10 9.99
N VAL A 459 5.92 3.50 11.26
CA VAL A 459 5.92 4.92 11.62
C VAL A 459 7.20 5.61 11.15
N CYS A 460 8.38 5.06 11.44
CA CYS A 460 9.62 5.68 11.00
C CYS A 460 9.82 5.61 9.48
N PRO A 461 9.46 4.50 8.79
CA PRO A 461 9.33 4.51 7.33
C PRO A 461 8.47 5.65 6.78
N ALA A 462 7.34 5.99 7.41
CA ALA A 462 6.52 7.14 7.00
C ALA A 462 7.27 8.48 7.14
N TYR A 463 8.03 8.68 8.22
CA TYR A 463 8.85 9.89 8.43
C TYR A 463 9.98 10.00 7.41
N TRP A 464 10.66 8.88 7.12
CA TRP A 464 11.71 8.83 6.11
C TRP A 464 11.15 9.08 4.72
N PHE A 465 9.95 8.56 4.43
CA PHE A 465 9.27 8.78 3.17
C PHE A 465 8.91 10.26 2.96
N ALA A 466 8.33 10.90 3.97
CA ALA A 466 8.06 12.34 3.93
C ALA A 466 9.35 13.16 3.71
N SER A 467 10.45 12.76 4.35
CA SER A 467 11.75 13.44 4.28
C SER A 467 12.44 13.28 2.92
N ALA A 468 12.08 12.25 2.14
CA ALA A 468 12.60 12.08 0.78
C ALA A 468 12.01 13.07 -0.24
N PHE A 469 10.89 13.73 0.08
CA PHE A 469 10.25 14.73 -0.78
C PHE A 469 10.81 16.13 -0.49
N THR A 470 11.80 16.56 -1.27
CA THR A 470 12.47 17.87 -1.11
C THR A 470 12.40 18.76 -2.35
N GLY A 471 12.78 20.03 -2.20
CA GLY A 471 12.86 20.99 -3.30
C GLY A 471 11.47 21.38 -3.80
N SER A 472 11.18 21.10 -5.07
CA SER A 472 9.84 21.33 -5.65
C SER A 472 8.79 20.30 -5.21
N LYS A 473 9.23 19.15 -4.68
CA LYS A 473 8.35 18.09 -4.19
C LYS A 473 7.88 18.41 -2.77
N LYS A 474 6.66 17.98 -2.44
CA LYS A 474 6.02 18.27 -1.15
C LYS A 474 5.50 17.01 -0.47
N ALA A 475 5.72 16.88 0.83
CA ALA A 475 5.07 15.86 1.64
C ALA A 475 4.16 16.51 2.70
N TYR A 476 3.13 15.78 3.11
CA TYR A 476 2.23 16.10 4.21
C TYR A 476 2.07 14.85 5.06
N THR A 477 2.02 15.01 6.37
CA THR A 477 1.96 13.88 7.31
C THR A 477 0.77 13.95 8.25
N TYR A 478 0.23 12.79 8.61
CA TYR A 478 -0.76 12.66 9.68
C TYR A 478 -0.54 11.43 10.56
N GLN A 479 -1.14 11.46 11.75
CA GLN A 479 -1.35 10.29 12.59
C GLN A 479 -2.86 10.10 12.75
N TYR A 480 -3.36 8.87 12.58
CA TYR A 480 -4.72 8.50 12.97
C TYR A 480 -4.72 8.04 14.43
N SER A 481 -5.58 8.66 15.25
CA SER A 481 -5.56 8.53 16.71
C SER A 481 -6.91 8.21 17.34
N VAL A 482 -7.96 8.02 16.54
CA VAL A 482 -9.28 7.64 17.08
C VAL A 482 -9.16 6.27 17.78
N PRO A 483 -9.34 6.20 19.11
CA PRO A 483 -9.01 5.00 19.87
C PRO A 483 -9.80 3.76 19.41
N PHE A 484 -9.17 2.57 19.37
CA PHE A 484 -7.78 2.28 19.79
C PHE A 484 -6.72 2.57 18.70
N ALA A 485 -7.10 3.02 17.50
CA ALA A 485 -6.18 3.35 16.41
C ALA A 485 -5.10 2.27 16.15
N TRP A 486 -5.51 1.01 16.06
CA TRP A 486 -4.63 -0.08 15.67
C TRP A 486 -4.55 -0.22 14.14
N HIS A 487 -3.59 -1.02 13.66
CA HIS A 487 -3.32 -1.16 12.23
C HIS A 487 -4.58 -1.45 11.38
N GLY A 488 -4.79 -0.69 10.32
CA GLY A 488 -5.95 -0.80 9.40
C GLY A 488 -7.27 -0.18 9.87
N THR A 489 -7.38 0.31 11.12
CA THR A 489 -8.65 0.90 11.63
C THR A 489 -9.00 2.27 11.06
N ASP A 490 -8.09 2.87 10.29
CA ASP A 490 -8.29 4.11 9.56
C ASP A 490 -9.07 3.90 8.24
N ILE A 491 -9.08 2.68 7.67
CA ILE A 491 -9.77 2.35 6.40
C ILE A 491 -11.27 2.73 6.42
N PRO A 492 -12.06 2.37 7.44
CA PRO A 492 -13.43 2.86 7.63
C PRO A 492 -13.58 4.38 7.49
N GLY A 493 -12.58 5.14 7.94
CA GLY A 493 -12.59 6.60 7.93
C GLY A 493 -12.61 7.18 6.52
N TYR A 494 -11.87 6.60 5.58
CA TYR A 494 -11.80 7.11 4.20
C TYR A 494 -12.62 6.32 3.18
N PHE A 495 -12.75 4.99 3.28
CA PHE A 495 -13.55 4.20 2.33
C PHE A 495 -14.88 3.68 2.90
N GLY A 496 -15.00 3.57 4.22
CA GLY A 496 -16.18 3.02 4.86
C GLY A 496 -16.26 1.49 4.83
N PRO A 497 -17.29 0.90 5.47
CA PRO A 497 -18.32 1.61 6.25
C PRO A 497 -17.74 2.20 7.54
N GLN A 498 -18.32 3.32 8.00
CA GLN A 498 -17.94 3.99 9.25
C GLN A 498 -18.19 3.09 10.48
N THR A 499 -17.26 3.11 11.44
CA THR A 499 -17.36 2.36 12.70
C THR A 499 -18.07 3.15 13.81
N GLU A 500 -18.56 2.48 14.85
CA GLU A 500 -19.31 3.12 15.95
C GLU A 500 -18.49 4.17 16.72
N ASN A 501 -17.16 4.01 16.75
CA ASN A 501 -16.20 4.89 17.39
C ASN A 501 -15.71 6.04 16.49
N GLN A 502 -16.37 6.28 15.36
CA GLN A 502 -16.08 7.39 14.46
C GLN A 502 -17.32 8.26 14.33
N SER A 503 -17.17 9.58 14.48
CA SER A 503 -18.26 10.53 14.21
C SER A 503 -18.44 10.82 12.71
N ASN A 504 -19.66 11.22 12.32
CA ASN A 504 -19.94 11.64 10.94
C ASN A 504 -19.06 12.83 10.52
N ASP A 505 -18.82 13.76 11.44
CA ASP A 505 -17.98 14.93 11.21
C ASP A 505 -16.50 14.55 11.00
N PHE A 506 -16.00 13.56 11.74
CA PHE A 506 -14.64 13.05 11.59
C PHE A 506 -14.47 12.34 10.25
N VAL A 507 -15.38 11.42 9.91
CA VAL A 507 -15.36 10.69 8.64
C VAL A 507 -15.45 11.64 7.45
N LEU A 508 -16.32 12.66 7.52
CA LEU A 508 -16.38 13.71 6.51
C LEU A 508 -15.04 14.45 6.38
N ALA A 509 -14.42 14.84 7.49
CA ALA A 509 -13.13 15.52 7.48
C ALA A 509 -12.05 14.64 6.83
N PHE A 510 -11.94 13.37 7.22
CA PHE A 510 -10.92 12.46 6.68
C PHE A 510 -11.09 12.24 5.17
N ARG A 511 -12.33 12.02 4.70
CA ARG A 511 -12.62 11.89 3.27
C ARG A 511 -12.30 13.15 2.48
N ARG A 512 -12.56 14.33 3.05
CA ARG A 512 -12.27 15.63 2.43
C ARG A 512 -10.78 15.91 2.35
N ILE A 513 -10.02 15.51 3.35
CA ILE A 513 -8.54 15.56 3.35
C ILE A 513 -8.00 14.77 2.15
N TRP A 514 -8.45 13.53 1.97
CA TRP A 514 -8.07 12.70 0.83
C TRP A 514 -8.50 13.31 -0.50
N GLY A 515 -9.77 13.69 -0.63
CA GLY A 515 -10.28 14.23 -1.90
C GLY A 515 -9.62 15.54 -2.31
N ASN A 516 -9.32 16.43 -1.37
CA ASN A 516 -8.56 17.65 -1.64
C ASN A 516 -7.14 17.34 -2.10
N PHE A 517 -6.48 16.34 -1.49
CA PHE A 517 -5.16 15.90 -1.94
C PHE A 517 -5.20 15.26 -3.34
N ILE A 518 -6.18 14.42 -3.64
CA ILE A 518 -6.33 13.78 -4.96
C ILE A 518 -6.55 14.83 -6.05
N THR A 519 -7.39 15.83 -5.78
CA THR A 519 -7.80 16.83 -6.78
C THR A 519 -6.79 17.99 -6.92
N THR A 520 -6.12 18.39 -5.84
CA THR A 520 -5.24 19.58 -5.83
C THR A 520 -3.80 19.29 -5.41
N GLY A 521 -3.55 18.16 -4.75
CA GLY A 521 -2.28 17.84 -4.09
C GLY A 521 -2.05 18.63 -2.79
N ASN A 522 -3.10 19.16 -2.19
CA ASN A 522 -3.06 19.78 -0.86
C ASN A 522 -4.17 19.17 0.00
N PRO A 523 -3.85 18.56 1.16
CA PRO A 523 -4.84 17.91 2.03
C PRO A 523 -5.67 18.87 2.90
N SER A 524 -5.39 20.18 2.85
CA SER A 524 -6.07 21.18 3.69
C SER A 524 -7.59 21.16 3.50
N ILE A 525 -8.34 21.27 4.60
CA ILE A 525 -9.81 21.34 4.62
C ILE A 525 -10.28 22.63 5.27
N THR A 526 -11.52 23.06 5.02
CA THR A 526 -12.04 24.29 5.64
C THR A 526 -12.09 24.17 7.16
N SER A 527 -12.00 25.30 7.88
CA SER A 527 -12.09 25.29 9.34
C SER A 527 -13.42 24.75 9.84
N LEU A 528 -14.51 24.97 9.11
CA LEU A 528 -15.82 24.36 9.41
C LEU A 528 -15.76 22.83 9.42
N ILE A 529 -15.16 22.22 8.39
CA ILE A 529 -15.04 20.75 8.32
C ILE A 529 -14.11 20.25 9.42
N ALA A 530 -12.99 20.94 9.66
CA ALA A 530 -12.04 20.54 10.68
C ALA A 530 -12.62 20.59 12.10
N ASN A 531 -13.38 21.65 12.43
CA ASN A 531 -14.06 21.80 13.74
C ASN A 531 -15.29 20.88 13.90
N GLY A 532 -15.71 20.20 12.83
CA GLY A 532 -16.95 19.42 12.76
C GLY A 532 -18.08 20.23 12.14
N GLN A 533 -18.54 19.80 10.96
CA GLN A 533 -19.52 20.55 10.16
C GLN A 533 -20.84 20.73 10.92
N SER A 534 -21.27 19.72 11.68
CA SER A 534 -22.52 19.78 12.45
C SER A 534 -22.53 20.86 13.54
N THR A 535 -21.36 21.33 13.98
CA THR A 535 -21.22 22.35 15.03
C THR A 535 -21.47 23.77 14.53
N GLY A 536 -21.38 24.01 13.22
CA GLY A 536 -21.41 25.35 12.63
C GLY A 536 -20.20 26.23 13.00
N ASN A 537 -19.17 25.67 13.66
CA ASN A 537 -18.02 26.43 14.13
C ASN A 537 -17.05 26.77 12.99
N MET A 538 -17.06 28.04 12.56
CA MET A 538 -16.17 28.55 11.52
C MET A 538 -14.88 29.18 12.05
N SER A 539 -14.59 29.05 13.35
CA SER A 539 -13.36 29.59 13.95
C SER A 539 -12.13 29.02 13.25
N ALA A 540 -11.11 29.86 13.07
CA ALA A 540 -9.90 29.48 12.34
C ALA A 540 -9.27 28.21 12.92
N HIS A 541 -9.03 27.22 12.06
CA HIS A 541 -8.45 25.93 12.42
C HIS A 541 -7.12 25.73 11.66
N PRO A 542 -6.03 25.28 12.31
CA PRO A 542 -4.71 25.20 11.69
C PRO A 542 -4.64 24.27 10.48
N VAL A 543 -5.47 23.22 10.43
CA VAL A 543 -5.56 22.29 9.28
C VAL A 543 -6.11 22.93 8.00
N ALA A 544 -6.72 24.13 8.08
CA ALA A 544 -7.04 24.91 6.90
C ALA A 544 -5.82 25.38 6.12
N ASN A 545 -4.65 25.37 6.75
CA ASN A 545 -3.36 25.55 6.13
C ASN A 545 -2.43 24.41 6.56
N TRP A 546 -2.68 23.21 6.03
CA TRP A 546 -1.93 22.01 6.40
C TRP A 546 -0.41 22.23 6.20
N PRO A 547 0.41 22.01 7.24
CA PRO A 547 1.85 22.25 7.13
C PRO A 547 2.52 21.27 6.16
N VAL A 548 3.28 21.80 5.21
CA VAL A 548 4.19 20.98 4.40
C VAL A 548 5.28 20.43 5.31
N TRP A 549 5.60 19.15 5.17
CA TRP A 549 6.68 18.50 5.90
C TRP A 549 8.00 19.25 5.71
N ASN A 550 8.69 19.50 6.82
CA ASN A 550 9.99 20.15 6.84
C ASN A 550 10.86 19.44 7.88
N GLU A 551 11.95 18.81 7.45
CA GLU A 551 12.86 18.08 8.36
C GLU A 551 13.41 18.95 9.50
N ALA A 552 13.58 20.26 9.30
CA ALA A 552 14.09 21.16 10.33
C ALA A 552 13.05 21.54 11.39
N SER A 553 11.76 21.46 11.06
CA SER A 553 10.65 21.72 11.99
C SER A 553 9.43 20.87 11.58
N PRO A 554 9.50 19.55 11.80
CA PRO A 554 8.50 18.65 11.26
C PRO A 554 7.20 18.77 12.04
N ARG A 555 6.11 18.92 11.30
CA ARG A 555 4.75 19.00 11.83
C ARG A 555 3.92 17.89 11.20
N LEU A 556 3.03 17.30 11.98
CA LEU A 556 2.03 16.35 11.50
C LEU A 556 0.64 16.77 11.98
N VAL A 557 -0.39 16.31 11.27
CA VAL A 557 -1.77 16.45 11.74
C VAL A 557 -2.18 15.21 12.52
N ASN A 558 -2.59 15.40 13.76
CA ASN A 558 -3.23 14.37 14.56
C ASN A 558 -4.73 14.33 14.22
N LEU A 559 -5.18 13.26 13.56
CA LEU A 559 -6.58 13.01 13.24
C LEU A 559 -7.20 12.24 14.41
N ASN A 560 -7.98 12.95 15.22
CA ASN A 560 -8.57 12.41 16.43
C ASN A 560 -9.95 13.00 16.72
N GLU A 561 -10.68 12.41 17.66
CA GLU A 561 -11.95 12.89 18.21
C GLU A 561 -12.06 12.68 19.73
N THR A 562 -13.04 13.35 20.34
CA THR A 562 -13.31 13.37 21.80
C THR A 562 -14.78 13.23 22.10
N GLY A 563 -15.12 13.05 23.38
CA GLY A 563 -16.50 12.94 23.84
C GLY A 563 -17.06 11.55 23.58
N GLY A 564 -18.37 11.47 23.40
CA GLY A 564 -19.06 10.19 23.26
C GLY A 564 -19.33 9.50 24.60
N VAL A 565 -19.85 8.27 24.49
CA VAL A 565 -20.11 7.35 25.59
C VAL A 565 -19.10 6.22 25.51
N GLN A 566 -18.41 5.95 26.61
CA GLN A 566 -17.40 4.89 26.66
C GLN A 566 -18.03 3.51 26.56
N TYR A 567 -17.33 2.61 25.88
CA TYR A 567 -17.66 1.19 25.82
C TYR A 567 -16.39 0.35 25.72
N GLU A 568 -16.46 -0.90 26.14
CA GLU A 568 -15.38 -1.87 26.00
C GLU A 568 -15.55 -2.64 24.69
N GLU A 569 -14.49 -2.72 23.90
CA GLU A 569 -14.43 -3.53 22.68
C GLU A 569 -13.44 -4.69 22.88
N PRO A 570 -13.87 -5.95 22.75
CA PRO A 570 -12.97 -7.09 22.83
C PRO A 570 -12.10 -7.18 21.56
N MET A 571 -10.78 -7.11 21.72
CA MET A 571 -9.83 -7.30 20.63
C MET A 571 -9.57 -8.78 20.36
N GLN A 572 -9.23 -9.11 19.12
CA GLN A 572 -8.97 -10.49 18.68
C GLN A 572 -7.80 -11.18 19.40
N TRP A 573 -6.88 -10.42 20.00
CA TRP A 573 -5.78 -10.95 20.82
C TRP A 573 -6.11 -11.04 22.33
N GLY A 574 -7.41 -11.01 22.68
CA GLY A 574 -7.90 -11.32 24.02
C GLY A 574 -7.88 -10.16 25.02
N VAL A 575 -7.75 -8.92 24.55
CA VAL A 575 -7.71 -7.71 25.38
C VAL A 575 -8.94 -6.84 25.12
N GLY A 576 -9.68 -6.47 26.17
CA GLY A 576 -10.69 -5.40 26.09
C GLY A 576 -10.02 -4.03 26.08
N VAL A 577 -10.40 -3.18 25.12
CA VAL A 577 -9.96 -1.78 25.05
C VAL A 577 -11.15 -0.84 25.24
N THR A 578 -10.93 0.28 25.94
CA THR A 578 -11.98 1.28 26.09
C THR A 578 -12.01 2.20 24.87
N GLN A 579 -13.16 2.26 24.19
CA GLN A 579 -13.42 3.17 23.09
C GLN A 579 -14.57 4.10 23.45
N SER A 580 -14.86 5.10 22.61
CA SER A 580 -16.01 5.98 22.77
C SER A 580 -16.87 5.94 21.53
N LYS A 581 -18.20 5.90 21.69
CA LYS A 581 -19.16 5.93 20.58
C LYS A 581 -20.18 7.05 20.73
N GLY A 582 -20.94 7.29 19.67
CA GLY A 582 -22.03 8.27 19.70
C GLY A 582 -23.12 7.94 20.75
N PRO A 583 -23.89 8.95 21.19
CA PRO A 583 -23.82 10.36 20.80
C PRO A 583 -22.74 11.17 21.54
N GLY A 584 -22.34 12.31 20.98
CA GLY A 584 -21.48 13.30 21.65
C GLY A 584 -20.01 13.29 21.23
N LEU A 585 -19.63 12.47 20.24
CA LEU A 585 -18.31 12.50 19.60
C LEU A 585 -18.09 13.83 18.87
N LYS A 586 -16.86 14.37 18.94
CA LYS A 586 -16.47 15.66 18.36
C LYS A 586 -15.05 15.62 17.83
N ASN A 587 -14.82 16.20 16.65
CA ASN A 587 -13.48 16.36 16.09
C ASN A 587 -12.53 17.01 17.11
N ALA A 588 -11.35 16.43 17.25
CA ALA A 588 -10.23 16.93 18.03
C ALA A 588 -8.96 16.93 17.19
N ILE A 589 -9.10 17.32 15.93
CA ILE A 589 -8.01 17.36 14.96
C ILE A 589 -7.04 18.47 15.36
N ALA A 590 -5.73 18.19 15.36
CA ALA A 590 -4.72 19.16 15.75
C ALA A 590 -3.49 19.09 14.85
N VAL A 591 -2.73 20.19 14.77
CA VAL A 591 -1.35 20.17 14.25
C VAL A 591 -0.41 20.04 15.43
N VAL A 592 0.49 19.05 15.41
CA VAL A 592 1.41 18.74 16.50
C VAL A 592 2.87 18.78 16.04
N ASP A 593 3.78 18.90 17.00
CA ASP A 593 5.22 18.76 16.76
C ASP A 593 5.57 17.30 16.53
N ALA A 594 6.00 16.93 15.31
CA ALA A 594 6.25 15.55 14.97
C ALA A 594 7.48 14.95 15.70
N MET A 595 8.39 15.78 16.23
CA MET A 595 9.53 15.27 17.01
C MET A 595 9.12 14.88 18.42
N ALA A 596 8.34 15.74 19.08
CA ALA A 596 7.97 15.56 20.50
C ALA A 596 6.70 14.73 20.72
N TRP A 597 5.83 14.61 19.71
CA TRP A 597 4.56 13.88 19.80
C TRP A 597 4.74 12.40 20.18
N GLU A 598 3.74 11.83 20.90
CA GLU A 598 3.73 10.44 21.36
C GLU A 598 5.03 10.03 22.08
N GLY A 599 5.47 10.90 22.99
CA GLY A 599 6.63 10.67 23.85
C GLY A 599 7.96 10.73 23.11
N GLY A 600 8.11 11.63 22.15
CA GLY A 600 9.35 11.76 21.39
C GLY A 600 9.45 10.77 20.22
N ARG A 601 8.33 10.34 19.63
CA ARG A 601 8.32 9.33 18.56
C ARG A 601 9.18 9.75 17.37
N GLY A 602 9.14 11.03 16.97
CA GLY A 602 10.01 11.52 15.89
C GLY A 602 11.50 11.50 16.27
N GLN A 603 11.86 11.72 17.54
CA GLN A 603 13.25 11.56 18.02
C GLN A 603 13.70 10.10 17.90
N ARG A 604 12.84 9.15 18.27
CA ARG A 604 13.13 7.72 18.05
C ARG A 604 13.28 7.42 16.56
N CYS A 605 12.44 7.96 15.68
CA CYS A 605 12.60 7.77 14.25
C CYS A 605 13.90 8.34 13.66
N ALA A 606 14.46 9.40 14.26
CA ALA A 606 15.81 9.87 13.94
C ALA A 606 16.90 8.89 14.41
N PHE A 607 16.70 8.21 15.54
CA PHE A 607 17.55 7.13 16.02
C PHE A 607 17.45 5.86 15.13
N TYR A 608 16.24 5.38 14.83
CA TYR A 608 16.03 4.22 13.94
C TYR A 608 16.66 4.42 12.56
N LYS A 609 16.70 5.67 12.06
CA LYS A 609 17.39 6.00 10.80
C LYS A 609 18.88 5.65 10.82
N GLN A 610 19.54 5.73 11.99
CA GLN A 610 20.95 5.36 12.15
C GLN A 610 21.15 3.84 12.15
N LEU A 611 20.09 3.09 12.49
CA LEU A 611 20.06 1.64 12.48
C LEU A 611 19.55 1.04 11.16
N ALA A 612 19.12 1.87 10.20
CA ALA A 612 18.58 1.44 8.91
C ALA A 612 19.42 0.39 8.15
N PRO A 613 20.77 0.37 8.20
CA PRO A 613 21.54 -0.72 7.59
C PRO A 613 21.37 -2.09 8.27
N SER A 614 20.89 -2.12 9.51
CA SER A 614 20.79 -3.30 10.38
C SER A 614 19.36 -3.65 10.79
N ILE A 615 18.43 -2.70 10.69
CA ILE A 615 16.98 -2.91 10.77
C ILE A 615 16.54 -2.99 9.32
N PRO A 616 16.30 -4.19 8.79
CA PRO A 616 16.12 -4.33 7.36
C PRO A 616 14.83 -3.60 6.97
N ALA A 617 14.99 -2.45 6.31
CA ALA A 617 13.94 -1.56 5.82
C ALA A 617 14.36 -0.98 4.47
#